data_AF-R6DXN2-F1
#
_entry.id   AF-R6DXN2-F1
#
_cell.length_a   1.000
_cell.length_b   1.000
_cell.length_c   1.000
_cell.angle_alpha   90.00
_cell.angle_beta   90.00
_cell.angle_gamma   90.00
#
_symmetry.space_group_name_H-M   'P 1'
#
loop_
_entity.id
_entity.type
_entity.pdbx_description
1 polymer ?
#
loop_
_entity_poly.entity_id
_entity_poly.type
_entity_poly.pdbx_seq_one_letter_code
_entity_poly.pdbx_strand_id
1 'polypeptide(L)' 'MSFDVDILFKIAAIGIAIALLNQILNKAGREEEAMMTTLAGVIIVLAIVIKMISEFFDTIKTFLSF' A
#
# COMPACT_ATOMS: atom_id res chain seq x y z
N MET A 1 -11.88 -19.81 -1.06
CA MET A 1 -12.31 -18.80 -2.04
C MET A 1 -12.26 -17.43 -1.36
N SER A 2 -11.05 -16.98 -1.01
CA SER A 2 -10.79 -15.82 -0.13
C SER A 2 -9.79 -14.82 -0.75
N PHE A 3 -9.40 -15.04 -2.01
CA PHE A 3 -8.14 -14.53 -2.55
C PHE A 3 -8.13 -13.04 -2.97
N ASP A 4 -9.28 -12.36 -2.97
CA ASP A 4 -9.33 -10.94 -3.40
C ASP A 4 -9.62 -9.95 -2.27
N VAL A 5 -10.29 -10.40 -1.20
CA VAL A 5 -10.78 -9.49 -0.16
C VAL A 5 -9.68 -9.14 0.85
N ASP A 6 -8.73 -10.04 1.10
CA ASP A 6 -7.61 -9.82 2.03
C ASP A 6 -6.70 -8.67 1.58
N ILE A 7 -6.47 -8.54 0.26
CA ILE A 7 -5.67 -7.45 -0.31
C ILE A 7 -6.43 -6.12 -0.18
N LEU A 8 -7.73 -6.12 -0.49
CA LEU A 8 -8.59 -4.95 -0.28
C LEU A 8 -8.59 -4.50 1.19
N PHE A 9 -8.74 -5.42 2.14
CA PHE A 9 -8.67 -5.11 3.56
C PHE A 9 -7.30 -4.59 3.99
N LYS A 10 -6.20 -5.15 3.48
CA LYS A 10 -4.85 -4.65 3.77
C LYS A 10 -4.65 -3.21 3.28
N ILE A 11 -5.04 -2.92 2.04
CA ILE A 11 -4.90 -1.57 1.46
C ILE A 11 -5.80 -0.58 2.21
N ALA A 12 -7.04 -0.97 2.53
CA ALA A 12 -7.97 -0.15 3.29
C ALA A 12 -7.45 0.16 4.72
N ALA A 13 -6.89 -0.84 5.42
CA ALA A 13 -6.31 -0.67 6.75
C ALA A 13 -5.13 0.31 6.74
N ILE A 14 -4.25 0.20 5.73
CA ILE A 14 -3.15 1.15 5.53
C ILE A 14 -3.70 2.56 5.27
N GLY A 15 -4.70 2.70 4.40
CA GLY A 15 -5.34 3.97 4.10
C GLY A 15 -5.95 4.65 5.33
N ILE A 16 -6.67 3.89 6.17
CA ILE A 16 -7.23 4.38 7.43
C ILE A 16 -6.12 4.81 8.38
N ALA A 17 -5.05 4.02 8.53
CA ALA A 17 -3.93 4.35 9.39
C ALA A 17 -3.24 5.66 8.96
N ILE A 18 -2.96 5.83 7.67
CA ILE A 18 -2.37 7.07 7.13
C ILE A 18 -3.28 8.27 7.37
N ALA A 19 -4.58 8.12 7.11
CA ALA A 19 -5.55 9.21 7.30
C ALA A 19 -5.63 9.65 8.77
N LEU A 20 -5.61 8.71 9.71
CA LEU A 20 -5.57 8.99 11.14
C LEU A 20 -4.27 9.68 11.55
N LEU A 21 -3.11 9.19 11.09
CA LEU A 21 -1.81 9.81 11.37
C LEU A 21 -1.74 11.25 10.82
N ASN A 22 -2.21 11.47 9.60
CA ASN A 22 -2.27 12.78 8.98
C ASN A 22 -3.16 13.74 9.79
N GLN A 23 -4.35 13.31 10.25
CA GLN A 23 -5.20 14.13 11.13
C GLN A 23 -4.52 14.46 12.46
N ILE A 24 -3.84 13.49 13.08
CA ILE A 24 -3.14 13.71 14.36
C ILE A 24 -1.99 14.69 14.19
N LEU A 25 -1.17 14.54 13.14
CA LEU A 25 -0.03 15.42 12.87
C LEU A 25 -0.47 16.84 12.53
N ASN A 26 -1.53 17.01 11.73
CA ASN A 26 -2.11 18.33 11.47
C ASN A 26 -2.62 18.99 12.75
N LYS A 27 -3.31 18.24 13.63
CA LYS A 27 -3.75 18.76 14.93
C LYS A 27 -2.59 19.08 15.88
N ALA A 28 -1.43 18.45 15.71
CA ALA A 28 -0.23 18.72 16.47
C ALA A 28 0.59 19.92 15.94
N GLY A 29 0.14 20.58 14.85
CA GLY A 29 0.85 21.70 14.22
C GLY A 29 2.06 21.27 13.37
N ARG A 30 2.13 19.99 13.00
CA ARG A 30 3.23 19.36 12.24
C ARG A 30 2.80 19.04 10.81
N GLU A 31 2.47 20.09 10.05
CA GLU A 31 1.89 19.97 8.71
C GLU A 31 2.86 19.32 7.70
N GLU A 32 4.16 19.61 7.79
CA GLU A 32 5.16 18.99 6.91
C GLU A 32 5.21 17.47 7.08
N GLU A 33 5.20 16.98 8.32
CA GLU A 33 5.20 15.55 8.61
C GLU A 33 3.89 14.87 8.23
N ALA A 34 2.78 15.58 8.33
CA ALA A 34 1.46 15.10 7.90
C ALA A 34 1.42 14.89 6.38
N MET A 35 1.99 15.83 5.61
CA MET A 35 2.17 15.70 4.16
C MET A 35 3.10 14.54 3.81
N MET A 36 4.27 14.45 4.47
CA MET A 36 5.22 13.35 4.26
C MET A 36 4.60 11.98 4.56
N THR A 37 3.74 11.87 5.56
CA THR A 37 3.02 10.63 5.91
C THR A 37 2.06 10.20 4.78
N THR A 38 1.39 11.16 4.14
CA THR A 38 0.52 10.89 2.99
C THR A 38 1.31 10.37 1.79
N LEU A 39 2.46 11.00 1.49
CA LEU A 39 3.36 10.56 0.43
C LEU A 39 3.92 9.16 0.69
N ALA A 40 4.39 8.90 1.92
CA ALA A 40 4.85 7.57 2.32
C ALA A 40 3.75 6.52 2.15
N GLY A 41 2.51 6.88 2.48
CA GLY A 41 1.34 6.06 2.28
C GLY A 41 1.11 5.64 0.84
N VAL A 42 1.19 6.59 -0.10
CA VAL A 42 1.08 6.31 -1.54
C VAL A 42 2.20 5.38 -2.00
N ILE A 43 3.44 5.64 -1.59
CA ILE A 43 4.61 4.83 -1.96
C ILE A 43 4.45 3.38 -1.49
N ILE A 44 3.95 3.15 -0.27
CA ILE A 44 3.70 1.80 0.26
C ILE A 44 2.68 1.05 -0.60
N VAL A 45 1.58 1.70 -0.99
CA VAL A 45 0.56 1.08 -1.84
C VAL A 45 1.15 0.74 -3.22
N LEU A 46 1.93 1.64 -3.81
CA LEU A 46 2.62 1.38 -5.07
C LEU A 46 3.59 0.20 -4.96
N ALA A 47 4.34 0.08 -3.87
CA ALA A 47 5.25 -1.05 -3.64
C ALA A 47 4.50 -2.39 -3.57
N ILE A 48 3.31 -2.42 -2.96
CA ILE A 48 2.45 -3.61 -2.93
C ILE A 48 2.02 -3.99 -4.35
N VAL A 49 1.59 -3.02 -5.16
CA VAL A 49 1.18 -3.26 -6.56
C VAL A 49 2.34 -3.79 -7.39
N ILE A 50 3.53 -3.19 -7.27
CA ILE A 50 4.73 -3.65 -7.99
C ILE A 50 5.06 -5.10 -7.63
N LYS A 51 4.97 -5.47 -6.35
CA LYS A 51 5.24 -6.84 -5.90
C LYS A 51 4.25 -7.83 -6.51
N MET A 52 2.96 -7.49 -6.52
CA MET A 52 1.92 -8.33 -7.14
C MET A 52 2.19 -8.54 -8.63
N ILE A 53 2.61 -7.50 -9.34
CA ILE A 53 2.99 -7.59 -10.75
C ILE A 53 4.22 -8.50 -10.91
N SER A 54 5.23 -8.38 -10.04
CA SER A 54 6.42 -9.23 -10.08
C SER A 54 6.06 -10.71 -9.89
N GLU A 55 5.24 -11.03 -8.88
CA GLU A 55 4.78 -12.40 -8.62
C GLU A 55 4.01 -12.98 -9.80
N PHE A 56 3.20 -12.16 -10.47
CA PHE A 56 2.51 -12.55 -11.71
C PHE A 56 3.50 -12.87 -12.85
N PHE A 57 4.51 -12.03 -13.06
CA PHE A 57 5.53 -12.28 -14.07
C PHE A 57 6.39 -13.51 -13.77
N ASP A 58 6.71 -13.78 -12.50
CA ASP A 58 7.45 -14.98 -12.11
C ASP A 58 6.63 -16.25 -12.32
N THR A 59 5.32 -16.17 -12.10
CA THR A 59 4.37 -17.23 -12.47
C THR A 59 4.42 -17.50 -13.97
N ILE A 60 4.32 -16.44 -14.80
CA ILE A 60 4.43 -16.55 -16.26
C ILE A 60 5.76 -17.17 -16.72
N LYS A 61 6.89 -16.72 -16.15
CA LYS A 61 8.22 -17.27 -16.48
C LYS A 61 8.31 -18.76 -16.17
N THR A 62 7.74 -19.20 -15.05
CA THR A 62 7.72 -20.61 -14.64
C THR A 62 6.97 -21.48 -15.66
N PHE A 63 5.84 -20.99 -16.18
CA PHE A 63 5.09 -21.70 -17.22
C PHE A 63 5.80 -21.69 -18.58
N LEU A 64 6.55 -20.64 -18.90
CA LEU A 64 7.29 -20.52 -20.16
C LEU A 64 8.64 -21.26 -20.16
N SER A 65 9.21 -21.55 -19.00
CA SER A 65 10.49 -22.30 -18.87
C SER A 65 10.30 -23.82 -18.75
N PHE A 66 9.06 -24.32 -18.82
CA PHE A 66 8.70 -25.74 -18.79
C PHE A 66 8.36 -26.21 -20.20
#